data_AF-A0A6A6ATZ5-F1
#
_entry.id   AF-A0A6A6ATZ5-F1
#
_cell.length_a   1.000
_cell.length_b   1.000
_cell.length_c   1.000
_cell.angle_alpha   90.00
_cell.angle_beta   90.00
_cell.angle_gamma   90.00
#
_symmetry.space_group_name_H-M   'P 1'
#
loop_
_entity.id
_entity.type
_entity.pdbx_description
1 polymer ?
#
loop_
_entity_poly.entity_id
_entity_poly.type
_entity_poly.pdbx_seq_one_letter_code
_entity_poly.pdbx_strand_id
1 'polypeptide(L)'
;EDNPEALALLLNIAHLRFTEVPTKIDFKLLVHLAILTDKYGATKCIRPWIKKWMDDLEHLIHFSGHEEWLWIAWEYGNLEQFERILTRLFRDVEVDSH
;
A
#
# COMPACT_ATOMS: atom_id res chain seq x y z
N GLU A 1 8.59 16.15 0.10
CA GLU A 1 7.49 16.62 0.97
C GLU A 1 6.48 15.50 1.12
N ASP A 2 5.77 15.44 2.24
CA ASP A 2 4.80 14.36 2.49
C ASP A 2 3.49 14.62 1.74
N ASN A 3 2.83 13.56 1.26
CA ASN A 3 1.53 13.69 0.64
C ASN A 3 0.52 14.18 1.70
N PRO A 4 -0.16 15.32 1.49
CA PRO A 4 -0.98 15.96 2.52
C PRO A 4 -2.22 15.12 2.88
N GLU A 5 -2.80 14.41 1.92
CA GLU A 5 -3.97 13.56 2.13
C GLU A 5 -3.62 12.31 2.95
N ALA A 6 -2.53 11.64 2.60
CA ALA A 6 -2.03 10.48 3.35
C ALA A 6 -1.62 10.87 4.77
N LEU A 7 -0.98 12.03 4.92
CA LEU A 7 -0.58 12.56 6.23
C LEU A 7 -1.81 12.90 7.08
N ALA A 8 -2.83 13.55 6.50
CA ALA A 8 -4.08 13.85 7.20
C ALA A 8 -4.79 12.57 7.67
N LEU A 9 -4.82 11.54 6.82
CA LEU A 9 -5.40 10.24 7.18
C LEU A 9 -4.62 9.56 8.33
N LEU A 10 -3.29 9.53 8.25
CA LEU A 10 -2.46 8.98 9.32
C LEU A 10 -2.67 9.72 10.65
N LEU A 11 -2.75 11.06 10.61
CA LEU A 11 -3.02 11.87 11.79
C LEU A 11 -4.43 11.66 12.33
N ASN A 12 -5.46 11.53 11.49
CA ASN A 12 -6.81 11.19 11.93
C ASN A 12 -6.83 9.87 12.71
N ILE A 13 -6.09 8.86 12.24
CA ILE A 13 -5.94 7.58 12.95
C ILE A 13 -5.18 7.78 14.27
N ALA A 14 -4.04 8.47 14.26
CA ALA A 14 -3.22 8.69 15.45
C ALA A 14 -3.95 9.49 16.54
N HIS A 15 -4.83 10.42 16.15
CA HIS A 15 -5.65 11.24 17.04
C HIS A 15 -7.05 10.63 17.34
N LEU A 16 -7.28 9.35 17.00
CA LEU A 16 -8.51 8.61 17.29
C LEU A 16 -9.78 9.18 16.63
N ARG A 17 -9.63 9.94 15.54
CA ARG A 17 -10.74 10.51 14.75
C ARG A 17 -11.24 9.52 13.72
N PHE A 18 -11.71 8.36 14.19
CA PHE A 18 -12.04 7.23 13.31
C PHE A 18 -13.25 7.48 12.39
N THR A 19 -14.10 8.47 12.69
CA THR A 19 -15.18 8.91 11.81
C THR A 19 -14.66 9.50 10.50
N GLU A 20 -13.42 10.00 10.49
CA GLU A 20 -12.75 10.60 9.33
C GLU A 20 -11.92 9.56 8.54
N VAL A 21 -11.93 8.29 8.96
CA VAL A 21 -11.18 7.22 8.28
C VAL A 21 -12.07 6.57 7.22
N PRO A 22 -11.72 6.67 5.93
CA PRO A 22 -12.55 6.15 4.87
C PRO A 22 -12.53 4.61 4.86
N THR A 23 -13.66 4.02 4.48
CA THR A 23 -13.78 2.56 4.35
C THR A 23 -13.07 1.99 3.12
N LYS A 24 -12.83 2.83 2.11
CA LYS A 24 -12.11 2.53 0.87
C LYS A 24 -11.13 3.64 0.58
N ILE A 25 -9.98 3.30 0.02
CA ILE A 25 -8.98 4.24 -0.48
C ILE A 25 -8.56 3.84 -1.89
N ASP A 26 -7.98 4.77 -2.64
CA ASP A 26 -7.36 4.44 -3.91
C ASP A 26 -5.93 3.93 -3.74
N PHE A 27 -5.36 3.40 -4.82
CA PHE A 27 -4.01 2.82 -4.82
C PHE A 27 -2.94 3.86 -4.47
N LYS A 28 -3.05 5.08 -4.99
CA LYS A 28 -2.04 6.13 -4.77
C LYS A 28 -1.99 6.54 -3.30
N LEU A 29 -3.15 6.65 -2.65
CA LEU A 29 -3.26 6.93 -1.23
C LEU A 29 -2.67 5.78 -0.40
N LEU A 30 -2.90 4.51 -0.79
CA LEU A 30 -2.30 3.35 -0.13
C LEU A 30 -0.76 3.34 -0.23
N VAL A 31 -0.20 3.68 -1.41
CA VAL A 31 1.26 3.81 -1.61
C VAL A 31 1.83 4.92 -0.71
N HIS A 32 1.21 6.10 -0.71
CA HIS A 32 1.66 7.20 0.14
C HIS A 32 1.54 6.88 1.63
N LEU A 33 0.50 6.17 2.05
CA LEU A 33 0.38 5.68 3.43
C LEU A 33 1.54 4.74 3.78
N ALA A 34 1.89 3.78 2.91
CA ALA A 34 3.01 2.87 3.15
C ALA A 34 4.34 3.63 3.31
N ILE A 35 4.57 4.68 2.52
CA ILE A 35 5.74 5.55 2.68
C ILE A 35 5.73 6.25 4.04
N LEU A 36 4.58 6.78 4.47
CA LEU A 36 4.49 7.50 5.75
C LEU A 36 4.56 6.56 6.96
N THR A 37 3.96 5.37 6.91
CA THR A 37 4.03 4.42 8.03
C THR A 37 5.42 3.86 8.22
N ASP A 38 6.17 3.62 7.14
CA ASP A 38 7.59 3.27 7.20
C ASP A 38 8.38 4.44 7.82
N LYS A 39 8.25 5.64 7.25
CA LYS A 39 8.95 6.85 7.69
C LYS A 39 8.75 7.19 9.16
N TYR A 40 7.53 7.03 9.68
CA TYR A 40 7.17 7.39 11.05
C TYR A 40 7.06 6.20 12.00
N GLY A 41 7.33 4.97 11.56
CA GLY A 41 7.16 3.76 12.37
C GLY A 41 5.71 3.54 12.82
N ALA A 42 4.74 3.94 11.99
CA ALA A 42 3.33 4.02 12.33
C ALA A 42 2.48 2.85 11.79
N THR A 43 3.11 1.80 11.27
CA THR A 43 2.45 0.60 10.72
C THR A 43 1.40 0.01 11.66
N LYS A 44 1.68 0.01 12.97
CA LYS A 44 0.77 -0.52 14.00
C LYS A 44 -0.52 0.27 14.12
N CYS A 45 -0.49 1.58 13.83
CA CYS A 45 -1.65 2.46 13.96
C CYS A 45 -2.73 2.10 12.93
N ILE A 46 -2.35 1.64 11.74
CA ILE A 46 -3.30 1.44 10.64
C ILE A 46 -3.81 0.00 10.49
N ARG A 47 -3.34 -0.93 11.33
CA ARG A 47 -3.69 -2.37 11.27
C ARG A 47 -5.19 -2.68 11.18
N PRO A 48 -6.10 -1.95 11.84
CA PRO A 48 -7.53 -2.24 11.73
C PRO A 48 -8.10 -2.11 10.32
N TRP A 49 -7.47 -1.31 9.46
CA TRP A 49 -7.97 -0.99 8.12
C TRP A 49 -7.13 -1.62 7.00
N ILE A 50 -5.83 -1.81 7.24
CA ILE A 50 -4.89 -2.12 6.16
C ILE A 50 -5.24 -3.36 5.36
N LYS A 51 -5.65 -4.45 6.04
CA LYS A 51 -6.05 -5.69 5.37
C LYS A 51 -7.19 -5.44 4.37
N LYS A 52 -8.23 -4.74 4.82
CA LYS A 52 -9.39 -4.44 3.97
C LYS A 52 -9.00 -3.59 2.75
N TRP A 53 -8.19 -2.55 2.96
CA TRP A 53 -7.76 -1.68 1.87
C TRP A 53 -6.89 -2.44 0.85
N MET A 54 -6.02 -3.34 1.32
CA MET A 54 -5.24 -4.20 0.43
C MET A 54 -6.14 -5.17 -0.36
N ASP A 55 -7.07 -5.84 0.30
CA ASP A 55 -8.00 -6.79 -0.33
C ASP A 55 -8.86 -6.09 -1.41
N ASP A 56 -9.36 -4.87 -1.12
CA ASP A 56 -10.17 -4.08 -2.06
C ASP A 56 -9.37 -3.67 -3.33
N LEU A 57 -8.04 -3.60 -3.25
CA LEU A 57 -7.14 -3.16 -4.33
C LEU A 57 -6.31 -4.30 -4.95
N GLU A 58 -6.37 -5.53 -4.41
CA GLU A 58 -5.50 -6.66 -4.79
C GLU A 58 -5.50 -6.93 -6.30
N HIS A 59 -6.66 -6.77 -6.95
CA HIS A 59 -6.80 -6.96 -8.40
C HIS A 59 -5.82 -6.12 -9.22
N LEU A 60 -5.34 -4.98 -8.70
CA LEU A 60 -4.38 -4.10 -9.35
C LEU A 60 -2.99 -4.74 -9.54
N ILE A 61 -2.65 -5.76 -8.74
CA ILE A 61 -1.38 -6.51 -8.84
C ILE A 61 -1.20 -7.14 -10.23
N HIS A 62 -2.28 -7.33 -10.99
CA HIS A 62 -2.25 -7.95 -12.32
C HIS A 62 -2.06 -6.97 -13.48
N PHE A 63 -2.08 -5.65 -13.23
CA PHE A 63 -1.91 -4.63 -14.26
C PHE A 63 -0.53 -3.95 -14.16
N SER A 64 0.06 -3.58 -15.30
CA SER A 64 1.32 -2.81 -15.31
C SER A 64 1.11 -1.42 -14.70
N GLY A 65 2.18 -0.79 -14.21
CA GLY A 65 2.11 0.54 -13.59
C GLY A 65 1.66 0.54 -12.13
N HIS A 66 1.75 -0.62 -11.46
CA HIS A 66 1.42 -0.79 -10.04
C HIS A 66 2.56 -1.49 -9.28
N GLU A 67 3.80 -1.24 -9.69
CA GLU A 67 5.01 -1.85 -9.14
C GLU A 67 5.23 -1.47 -7.66
N GLU A 68 4.66 -0.35 -7.21
CA GLU A 68 4.67 0.10 -5.81
C GLU A 68 3.95 -0.85 -4.86
N TRP A 69 3.21 -1.84 -5.36
CA TRP A 69 2.75 -2.97 -4.57
C TRP A 69 3.87 -3.68 -3.82
N LEU A 70 5.10 -3.70 -4.36
CA LEU A 70 6.27 -4.23 -3.65
C LEU A 70 6.52 -3.48 -2.34
N TRP A 71 6.41 -2.15 -2.36
CA TRP A 71 6.60 -1.31 -1.18
C TRP A 71 5.49 -1.53 -0.15
N ILE A 72 4.24 -1.60 -0.60
CA ILE A 72 3.08 -1.89 0.24
C ILE A 72 3.24 -3.28 0.91
N ALA A 73 3.60 -4.30 0.13
CA ALA A 73 3.75 -5.66 0.63
C ALA A 73 4.93 -5.80 1.61
N TRP A 74 6.03 -5.08 1.35
CA TRP A 74 7.18 -4.99 2.26
C TRP A 74 6.79 -4.37 3.61
N GLU A 75 6.19 -3.18 3.59
CA GLU A 75 5.84 -2.42 4.80
C GLU A 75 4.79 -3.13 5.65
N TYR A 76 3.79 -3.78 5.04
CA TYR A 76 2.70 -4.43 5.78
C TYR A 76 2.86 -5.94 5.97
N GLY A 77 3.99 -6.51 5.52
CA GLY A 77 4.39 -7.89 5.83
C GLY A 77 3.57 -8.97 5.12
N ASN A 78 3.03 -8.69 3.93
CA ASN A 78 2.28 -9.67 3.15
C ASN A 78 3.21 -10.42 2.18
N LEU A 79 4.03 -11.32 2.74
CA LEU A 79 5.06 -12.10 2.03
C LEU A 79 4.53 -12.90 0.83
N GLU A 80 3.32 -13.46 0.93
CA GLU A 80 2.70 -14.21 -0.17
C GLU A 80 2.38 -13.29 -1.36
N GLN A 81 1.88 -12.08 -1.09
CA GLN A 81 1.65 -11.09 -2.14
C GLN A 81 2.96 -10.58 -2.73
N PHE A 82 3.97 -10.36 -1.89
CA PHE A 82 5.30 -9.95 -2.30
C PHE A 82 5.92 -10.91 -3.32
N GLU A 83 5.87 -12.22 -3.08
CA GLU A 83 6.38 -13.24 -4.00
C GLU A 83 5.62 -13.30 -5.33
N ARG A 84 4.28 -13.14 -5.30
CA ARG A 84 3.44 -13.08 -6.50
C ARG A 84 3.79 -11.89 -7.39
N ILE A 85 3.98 -10.72 -6.78
CA ILE A 85 4.35 -9.48 -7.50
C ILE A 85 5.73 -9.64 -8.13
N LEU A 86 6.72 -10.10 -7.37
CA LEU A 86 8.07 -10.34 -7.90
C LEU A 86 8.07 -11.30 -9.09
N THR A 87 7.36 -12.43 -8.98
CA THR A 87 7.29 -13.43 -10.06
C THR A 87 6.72 -12.85 -11.36
N ARG A 88 5.73 -11.96 -11.27
CA ARG A 88 5.17 -11.29 -12.44
C ARG A 88 6.18 -10.33 -13.06
N LEU A 89 6.81 -9.47 -12.25
CA LEU A 89 7.78 -8.49 -12.74
C LEU A 89 8.97 -9.16 -13.44
N PHE A 90 9.47 -10.28 -12.90
CA PHE A 90 10.54 -11.04 -13.56
C PHE A 90 10.12 -11.59 -14.93
N ARG A 91 8.88 -12.03 -15.12
CA ARG A 91 8.37 -12.49 -16.43
C ARG A 91 8.22 -11.34 -17.42
N ASP A 92 7.70 -10.19 -16.99
CA ASP A 92 7.50 -9.04 -17.86
C ASP A 92 8.86 -8.51 -18.39
N VAL A 93 9.91 -8.53 -17.55
CA VAL A 93 11.29 -8.16 -17.95
C VAL A 93 11.89 -9.13 -18.99
N GLU A 94 11.64 -10.43 -18.90
CA GLU A 94 12.12 -11.40 -19.90
C GLU A 94 11.48 -11.21 -21.28
N VAL A 95 10.21 -10.80 -21.32
CA VAL A 95 9.46 -10.58 -22.57
C VAL A 95 9.90 -9.30 -23.28
N ASP A 96 10.18 -8.22 -22.55
CA ASP A 96 10.68 -6.95 -23.12
C ASP A 96 12.15 -7.02 -23.59
N SER A 97 12.86 -8.11 -23.26
CA SER A 97 14.27 -8.35 -23.64
C SER A 97 14.44 -9.04 -25.00
N HIS A 98 13.35 -9.26 -25.77
CA HIS A 98 13.34 -9.88 -27.10
C HIS A 98 12.67 -8.97 -28.13
#